data_AF-A0A443P4M6-F1
#
_entry.id   AF-A0A443P4M6-F1
#
_cell.length_a   1.000
_cell.length_b   1.000
_cell.length_c   1.000
_cell.angle_alpha   90.00
_cell.angle_beta   90.00
_cell.angle_gamma   90.00
#
_symmetry.space_group_name_H-M   'P 1'
#
loop_
_entity.id
_entity.type
_entity.pdbx_description
1 polymer ?
#
loop_
_entity_poly.entity_id
_entity_poly.type
_entity_poly.pdbx_seq_one_letter_code
_entity_poly.pdbx_strand_id
1 'polypeptide(L)'
;MNGQHLRALPFDELTKILGERWKSTGILTESDGEFIKEAAELLKDGIDLVTDADQRLSNLLSYPLHSTLASAEGKSLLEDKLSEVAASLLSAHESGELHSVLEEGLAGWQKWVKGFGKSLKRKGKSLFMPLRVLLTGKLHGPDIGATVLLLHRAGTCGVVSPQAGFVTLDERFNMLRKVDWEALSKDPDQESVATVSH
;
A
#
# COMPACT_ATOMS: atom_id res chain seq x y z
N MET A 1 -4.82 -6.47 26.75
CA MET A 1 -6.10 -6.97 26.19
C MET A 1 -5.78 -7.83 24.98
N ASN A 2 -6.39 -9.01 24.85
CA ASN A 2 -6.09 -9.97 23.76
C ASN A 2 -7.08 -9.87 22.58
N GLY A 3 -6.82 -10.61 21.50
CA GLY A 3 -7.48 -10.43 20.21
C GLY A 3 -8.93 -10.90 20.20
N GLN A 4 -9.23 -11.92 21.00
CA GLN A 4 -10.60 -12.38 21.18
C GLN A 4 -11.47 -11.35 21.90
N HIS A 5 -10.89 -10.64 22.88
CA HIS A 5 -11.58 -9.52 23.53
C HIS A 5 -11.73 -8.31 22.61
N LEU A 6 -10.71 -7.99 21.80
CA LEU A 6 -10.76 -6.85 20.86
C LEU A 6 -11.85 -7.03 19.80
N ARG A 7 -11.96 -8.23 19.23
CA ARG A 7 -12.96 -8.53 18.20
C ARG A 7 -14.40 -8.56 18.72
N ALA A 8 -14.59 -8.72 20.03
CA ALA A 8 -15.90 -8.73 20.67
C ALA A 8 -16.40 -7.33 21.07
N LEU A 9 -15.53 -6.30 21.01
CA LEU A 9 -15.91 -4.94 21.37
C LEU A 9 -16.87 -4.34 20.33
N PRO A 10 -17.78 -3.46 20.76
CA PRO A 10 -18.46 -2.53 19.86
C PRO A 10 -17.44 -1.73 19.05
N PHE A 11 -17.73 -1.49 17.78
CA PHE A 11 -16.81 -0.82 16.86
C PHE A 11 -16.38 0.58 17.35
N ASP A 12 -17.28 1.33 17.98
CA ASP A 12 -16.98 2.65 18.55
C ASP A 12 -15.95 2.56 19.69
N GLU A 13 -16.05 1.52 20.53
CA GLU A 13 -15.12 1.29 21.64
C GLU A 13 -13.75 0.85 21.12
N LEU A 14 -13.72 -0.05 20.12
CA LEU A 14 -12.49 -0.44 19.45
C LEU A 14 -11.79 0.78 18.82
N THR A 15 -12.53 1.61 18.09
CA THR A 15 -12.01 2.82 17.45
C THR A 15 -11.38 3.76 18.47
N LYS A 16 -12.05 3.97 19.62
CA LYS A 16 -11.53 4.80 20.71
C LYS A 16 -10.21 4.26 21.26
N ILE A 17 -10.14 2.96 21.54
CA ILE A 17 -8.92 2.32 22.07
C ILE A 17 -7.76 2.44 21.07
N LEU A 18 -8.00 2.16 19.79
CA LEU A 18 -6.96 2.23 18.76
C LEU A 18 -6.52 3.69 18.49
N GLY A 19 -7.46 4.63 18.44
CA GLY A 19 -7.18 6.05 18.26
C GLY A 19 -6.37 6.64 19.41
N GLU A 20 -6.73 6.33 20.66
CA GLU A 20 -5.95 6.73 21.84
C GLU A 20 -4.54 6.12 21.80
N ARG A 21 -4.41 4.85 21.41
CA ARG A 21 -3.12 4.17 21.25
C ARG A 21 -2.24 4.88 20.24
N TRP A 22 -2.71 5.07 19.01
CA TRP A 22 -1.93 5.69 17.92
C TRP A 22 -1.55 7.14 18.20
N LYS A 23 -2.40 7.89 18.90
CA LYS A 23 -2.04 9.24 19.37
C LYS A 23 -0.95 9.18 20.45
N SER A 24 -1.10 8.29 21.43
CA SER A 24 -0.15 8.16 22.54
C SER A 24 1.24 7.70 22.09
N THR A 25 1.32 6.92 21.01
CA THR A 25 2.57 6.45 20.40
C THR A 25 3.15 7.43 19.38
N GLY A 26 2.47 8.55 19.13
CA GLY A 26 2.92 9.62 18.25
C GLY A 26 2.80 9.31 16.76
N ILE A 27 2.09 8.23 16.37
CA ILE A 27 1.82 7.93 14.96
C ILE A 27 0.79 8.91 14.39
N LEU A 28 -0.23 9.25 15.19
CA LEU A 28 -1.27 10.21 14.85
C LEU A 28 -1.25 11.41 15.79
N THR A 29 -1.73 12.55 15.30
CA THR A 29 -1.88 13.78 16.10
C THR A 29 -3.22 13.84 16.83
N GLU A 30 -4.22 13.13 16.31
CA GLU A 30 -5.57 13.04 16.85
C GLU A 30 -5.93 11.58 17.21
N SER A 31 -6.91 11.41 18.10
CA SER A 31 -7.36 10.10 18.61
C SER A 31 -8.78 9.74 18.17
N ASP A 32 -9.44 10.61 17.42
CA ASP A 32 -10.78 10.40 16.86
C ASP A 32 -10.85 11.12 15.51
N GLY A 33 -11.81 10.75 14.67
CA GLY A 33 -12.00 11.29 13.33
C GLY A 33 -12.23 10.18 12.29
N GLU A 34 -12.62 10.59 11.09
CA GLU A 34 -12.92 9.66 9.99
C GLU A 34 -11.72 8.76 9.65
N PHE A 35 -10.52 9.33 9.61
CA PHE A 35 -9.31 8.55 9.35
C PHE A 35 -9.10 7.42 10.36
N ILE A 36 -9.31 7.69 11.66
CA ILE A 36 -9.13 6.70 12.73
C ILE A 36 -10.18 5.59 12.59
N LYS A 37 -11.44 5.95 12.29
CA LYS A 37 -12.52 4.99 12.04
C LYS A 37 -12.21 4.09 10.84
N GLU A 38 -11.81 4.68 9.71
CA GLU A 38 -11.45 3.91 8.51
C GLU A 38 -10.22 3.03 8.72
N ALA A 39 -9.20 3.53 9.42
CA ALA A 39 -8.00 2.76 9.78
C ALA A 39 -8.34 1.59 10.72
N ALA A 40 -9.17 1.83 11.74
CA ALA A 40 -9.65 0.80 12.65
C ALA A 40 -10.43 -0.29 11.90
N GLU A 41 -11.36 0.09 11.04
CA GLU A 41 -12.14 -0.86 10.23
C GLU A 41 -11.26 -1.70 9.31
N LEU A 42 -10.28 -1.07 8.66
CA LEU A 42 -9.38 -1.76 7.73
C LEU A 42 -8.41 -2.72 8.43
N LEU A 43 -7.99 -2.41 9.64
CA LEU A 43 -6.93 -3.13 10.34
C LEU A 43 -7.45 -4.09 11.43
N LYS A 44 -8.71 -3.99 11.87
CA LYS A 44 -9.26 -4.75 13.02
C LYS A 44 -9.02 -6.25 12.94
N ASP A 45 -9.12 -6.85 11.76
CA ASP A 45 -8.95 -8.31 11.59
C ASP A 45 -7.49 -8.76 11.73
N GLY A 46 -6.54 -7.84 11.63
CA GLY A 46 -5.11 -8.09 11.81
C GLY A 46 -4.55 -7.69 13.18
N ILE A 47 -5.38 -7.16 14.08
CA ILE A 47 -4.97 -6.68 15.40
C ILE A 47 -5.37 -7.72 16.45
N ASP A 48 -4.40 -8.52 16.89
CA ASP A 48 -4.59 -9.48 17.97
C ASP A 48 -4.27 -8.88 19.35
N LEU A 49 -3.41 -7.87 19.43
CA LEU A 49 -3.17 -7.09 20.63
C LEU A 49 -3.24 -5.60 20.30
N VAL A 50 -3.67 -4.78 21.25
CA VAL A 50 -3.65 -3.30 21.07
C VAL A 50 -2.24 -2.80 20.75
N THR A 51 -1.21 -3.48 21.27
CA THR A 51 0.19 -3.18 20.96
C THR A 51 0.59 -3.48 19.52
N ASP A 52 -0.14 -4.35 18.83
CA ASP A 52 0.12 -4.66 17.42
C ASP A 52 -0.41 -3.56 16.50
N ALA A 53 -1.37 -2.76 16.98
CA ALA A 53 -1.99 -1.69 16.21
C ALA A 53 -0.97 -0.67 15.70
N ASP A 54 0.06 -0.38 16.50
CA ASP A 54 1.14 0.54 16.12
C ASP A 54 1.88 0.01 14.89
N GLN A 55 2.34 -1.24 14.95
CA GLN A 55 3.06 -1.85 13.85
C GLN A 55 2.19 -2.00 12.60
N ARG A 56 0.89 -2.30 12.77
CA ARG A 56 -0.05 -2.41 11.66
C ARG A 56 -0.24 -1.08 10.93
N LEU A 57 -0.46 0.01 11.67
CA LEU A 57 -0.64 1.33 11.08
C LEU A 57 0.68 1.84 10.46
N SER A 58 1.80 1.74 11.16
CA SER A 58 3.12 2.09 10.62
C SER A 58 3.46 1.29 9.36
N ASN A 59 3.09 0.00 9.32
CA ASN A 59 3.22 -0.81 8.11
C ASN A 59 2.32 -0.32 6.98
N LEU A 60 1.10 0.14 7.24
CA LEU A 60 0.24 0.70 6.19
C LEU A 60 0.86 1.98 5.59
N LEU A 61 1.38 2.86 6.45
CA LEU A 61 1.95 4.15 6.08
C LEU A 61 3.32 4.05 5.38
N SER A 62 4.07 2.98 5.61
CA SER A 62 5.36 2.74 4.96
C SER A 62 5.25 2.27 3.50
N TYR A 63 6.35 2.36 2.76
CA TYR A 63 6.42 1.92 1.36
C TYR A 63 7.73 1.17 1.04
N PRO A 64 7.86 -0.11 1.45
CA PRO A 64 9.09 -0.89 1.32
C PRO A 64 9.27 -1.50 -0.09
N LEU A 65 9.02 -0.73 -1.14
CA LEU A 65 8.97 -1.21 -2.53
C LEU A 65 10.24 -1.99 -2.94
N HIS A 66 11.42 -1.38 -2.80
CA HIS A 66 12.67 -2.00 -3.26
C HIS A 66 12.98 -3.33 -2.54
N SER A 67 12.75 -3.39 -1.22
CA SER A 67 12.91 -4.63 -0.46
C SER A 67 11.95 -5.71 -0.93
N THR A 68 10.71 -5.34 -1.23
CA THR A 68 9.70 -6.26 -1.78
C THR A 68 10.09 -6.76 -3.18
N LEU A 69 10.56 -5.88 -4.07
CA LEU A 69 10.98 -6.25 -5.43
C LEU A 69 12.22 -7.15 -5.44
N ALA A 70 13.12 -7.01 -4.46
CA ALA A 70 14.29 -7.87 -4.31
C ALA A 70 13.98 -9.28 -3.77
N SER A 71 12.76 -9.51 -3.24
CA SER A 71 12.35 -10.82 -2.75
C SER A 71 12.08 -11.81 -3.90
N ALA A 72 12.09 -13.12 -3.60
CA ALA A 72 11.80 -14.16 -4.60
C ALA A 72 10.41 -13.98 -5.25
N GLU A 73 9.39 -13.65 -4.44
CA GLU A 73 8.05 -13.36 -4.94
C GLU A 73 7.99 -12.04 -5.73
N GLY A 74 8.79 -11.05 -5.35
CA GLY A 74 8.97 -9.80 -6.09
C GLY A 74 9.54 -10.03 -7.48
N LYS A 75 10.58 -10.87 -7.60
CA LYS A 75 11.17 -11.27 -8.88
C LYS A 75 10.14 -11.89 -9.84
N SER A 76 9.26 -12.76 -9.33
CA SER A 76 8.19 -13.36 -10.15
C SER A 76 7.22 -12.34 -10.75
N LEU A 77 7.01 -11.19 -10.08
CA LEU A 77 6.20 -10.10 -10.63
C LEU A 77 6.94 -9.33 -11.72
N LEU A 78 8.24 -9.13 -11.57
CA LEU A 78 9.09 -8.48 -12.58
C LEU A 78 9.06 -9.27 -13.89
N GLU A 79 9.14 -10.60 -13.81
CA GLU A 79 8.98 -11.52 -14.95
C GLU A 79 7.59 -11.42 -15.59
N ASP A 80 6.54 -11.24 -14.78
CA ASP A 80 5.17 -10.97 -15.26
C ASP A 80 4.94 -9.49 -15.62
N LYS A 81 5.93 -8.83 -16.23
CA LYS A 81 5.80 -7.49 -16.84
C LYS A 81 5.25 -6.43 -15.89
N LEU A 82 5.70 -6.42 -14.63
CA LEU A 82 5.31 -5.40 -13.65
C LEU A 82 5.55 -3.97 -14.14
N SER A 83 6.60 -3.75 -14.93
CA SER A 83 6.94 -2.46 -15.54
C SER A 83 5.84 -1.90 -16.45
N GLU A 84 5.14 -2.75 -17.22
CA GLU A 84 4.01 -2.32 -18.07
C GLU A 84 2.82 -1.82 -17.23
N VAL A 85 2.57 -2.49 -16.10
CA VAL A 85 1.55 -2.07 -15.13
C VAL A 85 1.97 -0.76 -14.45
N ALA A 86 3.24 -0.63 -14.07
CA ALA A 86 3.79 0.58 -13.46
C ALA A 86 3.69 1.78 -14.40
N ALA A 87 4.04 1.64 -15.67
CA ALA A 87 3.94 2.71 -16.67
C ALA A 87 2.48 3.18 -16.84
N SER A 88 1.53 2.25 -16.88
CA SER A 88 0.12 2.58 -17.03
C SER A 88 -0.45 3.25 -15.77
N LEU A 89 -0.01 2.80 -14.59
CA LEU A 89 -0.38 3.40 -13.31
C LEU A 89 0.19 4.82 -13.17
N LEU A 90 1.45 5.02 -13.58
CA LEU A 90 2.10 6.34 -13.64
C LEU A 90 1.33 7.29 -14.56
N SER A 91 0.95 6.82 -15.76
CA SER A 91 0.14 7.63 -16.69
C SER A 91 -1.21 8.03 -16.10
N ALA A 92 -1.87 7.16 -15.32
CA ALA A 92 -3.13 7.46 -14.64
C ALA A 92 -2.96 8.46 -13.48
N HIS A 93 -1.80 8.46 -12.80
CA HIS A 93 -1.47 9.47 -11.79
C HIS A 93 -1.18 10.83 -12.44
N GLU A 94 -0.36 10.86 -13.50
CA GLU A 94 0.06 12.08 -14.18
C GLU A 94 -1.08 12.81 -14.90
N SER A 95 -2.06 12.07 -15.41
CA SER A 95 -3.27 12.65 -16.00
C SER A 95 -4.24 13.23 -14.96
N GLY A 96 -4.01 12.96 -13.67
CA GLY A 96 -4.94 13.28 -12.58
C GLY A 96 -6.14 12.32 -12.47
N GLU A 97 -6.27 11.34 -13.38
CA GLU A 97 -7.36 10.37 -13.38
C GLU A 97 -7.44 9.62 -12.05
N LEU A 98 -6.30 9.13 -11.55
CA LEU A 98 -6.26 8.39 -10.29
C LEU A 98 -6.69 9.26 -9.10
N HIS A 99 -6.29 10.54 -9.07
CA HIS A 99 -6.71 11.45 -8.00
C HIS A 99 -8.23 11.65 -8.00
N SER A 100 -8.84 11.93 -9.16
CA SER A 100 -10.29 12.06 -9.28
C SER A 100 -11.03 10.77 -8.85
N VAL A 101 -10.48 9.61 -9.19
CA VAL A 101 -11.04 8.31 -8.80
C VAL A 101 -11.02 8.09 -7.29
N LEU A 102 -10.00 8.58 -6.60
CA LEU A 102 -9.89 8.44 -5.14
C LEU A 102 -10.85 9.37 -4.40
N GLU A 103 -11.13 10.55 -4.95
CA GLU A 103 -12.19 11.45 -4.44
C GLU A 103 -13.60 10.84 -4.58
N GLU A 104 -13.81 10.00 -5.61
CA GLU A 104 -15.06 9.24 -5.79
C GLU A 104 -15.21 8.06 -4.80
N GLY A 105 -14.20 7.79 -3.96
CA GLY A 105 -14.23 6.74 -2.96
C GLY A 105 -14.20 5.32 -3.56
N LEU A 106 -14.75 4.35 -2.81
CA LEU A 106 -14.64 2.93 -3.16
C LEU A 106 -15.34 2.57 -4.47
N ALA A 107 -16.47 3.21 -4.77
CA ALA A 107 -17.20 2.99 -6.02
C ALA A 107 -16.39 3.47 -7.24
N GLY A 108 -15.77 4.64 -7.14
CA GLY A 108 -14.85 5.18 -8.15
C GLY A 108 -13.68 4.22 -8.38
N TRP A 109 -13.01 3.82 -7.30
CA TRP A 109 -11.91 2.84 -7.35
C TRP A 109 -12.31 1.54 -8.05
N GLN A 110 -13.45 0.95 -7.68
CA GLN A 110 -13.93 -0.32 -8.26
C GLN A 110 -14.22 -0.20 -9.77
N LYS A 111 -14.80 0.93 -10.19
CA LYS A 111 -15.05 1.21 -11.61
C LYS A 111 -13.74 1.39 -12.36
N TRP A 112 -12.82 2.17 -11.82
CA TRP A 112 -11.52 2.45 -12.42
C TRP A 112 -10.67 1.19 -12.55
N VAL A 113 -10.50 0.40 -11.48
CA VAL A 113 -9.64 -0.80 -11.50
C VAL A 113 -10.16 -1.85 -12.50
N LYS A 114 -11.48 -1.91 -12.72
CA LYS A 114 -12.09 -2.75 -13.76
C LYS A 114 -11.74 -2.25 -15.17
N GLY A 115 -11.74 -0.94 -15.39
CA GLY A 115 -11.33 -0.32 -16.66
C GLY A 115 -9.83 -0.51 -16.92
N PHE A 116 -9.02 -0.21 -15.91
CA PHE A 116 -7.56 -0.38 -15.91
C PHE A 116 -7.15 -1.84 -16.19
N GLY A 117 -7.82 -2.81 -15.55
CA GLY A 117 -7.60 -4.22 -15.85
C GLY A 117 -7.94 -4.61 -17.29
N LYS A 118 -9.01 -4.04 -17.86
CA LYS A 118 -9.40 -4.29 -19.26
C LYS A 118 -8.38 -3.73 -20.25
N SER A 119 -7.87 -2.52 -20.04
CA SER A 119 -6.86 -1.92 -20.94
C SER A 119 -5.57 -2.72 -20.97
N LEU A 120 -5.17 -3.28 -19.82
CA LEU A 120 -3.98 -4.13 -19.68
C LEU A 120 -4.23 -5.62 -19.97
N LYS A 121 -5.49 -6.01 -20.23
CA LYS A 121 -5.90 -7.41 -20.37
C LYS A 121 -5.51 -8.28 -19.15
N ARG A 122 -5.54 -7.70 -17.95
CA ARG A 122 -5.21 -8.35 -16.66
C ARG A 122 -6.44 -8.45 -15.75
N LYS A 123 -6.52 -9.50 -14.93
CA LYS A 123 -7.63 -9.71 -13.98
C LYS A 123 -7.19 -10.55 -12.77
N GLY A 124 -7.93 -10.46 -11.66
CA GLY A 124 -7.64 -11.26 -10.47
C GLY A 124 -6.21 -11.03 -9.97
N LYS A 125 -5.49 -12.11 -9.64
CA LYS A 125 -4.12 -12.02 -9.11
C LYS A 125 -3.17 -11.26 -10.04
N SER A 126 -3.24 -11.46 -11.36
CA SER A 126 -2.34 -10.80 -12.34
C SER A 126 -2.59 -9.30 -12.51
N LEU A 127 -3.66 -8.76 -11.92
CA LEU A 127 -3.96 -7.33 -11.85
C LEU A 127 -3.70 -6.79 -10.44
N PHE A 128 -4.32 -7.40 -9.44
CA PHE A 128 -4.34 -6.88 -8.08
C PHE A 128 -3.00 -7.06 -7.36
N MET A 129 -2.23 -8.10 -7.65
CA MET A 129 -0.92 -8.30 -7.02
C MET A 129 0.11 -7.26 -7.51
N PRO A 130 0.26 -7.00 -8.83
CA PRO A 130 1.02 -5.86 -9.33
C PRO A 130 0.59 -4.52 -8.73
N LEU A 131 -0.72 -4.20 -8.77
CA LEU A 131 -1.22 -2.95 -8.19
C LEU A 131 -0.91 -2.83 -6.70
N ARG A 132 -1.02 -3.93 -5.94
CA ARG A 132 -0.72 -3.93 -4.50
C ARG A 132 0.74 -3.58 -4.26
N VAL A 133 1.67 -4.22 -4.97
CA VAL A 133 3.09 -3.92 -4.81
C VAL A 133 3.37 -2.48 -5.20
N LEU A 134 2.85 -2.01 -6.34
CA LEU A 134 3.09 -0.66 -6.81
C LEU A 134 2.50 0.43 -5.88
N LEU A 135 1.33 0.21 -5.31
CA LEU A 135 0.65 1.21 -4.48
C LEU A 135 1.03 1.13 -2.98
N THR A 136 1.42 -0.04 -2.49
CA THR A 136 1.67 -0.28 -1.05
C THR A 136 3.11 -0.68 -0.72
N GLY A 137 3.88 -1.05 -1.74
CA GLY A 137 5.24 -1.57 -1.62
C GLY A 137 5.27 -2.97 -1.02
N LYS A 138 4.14 -3.70 -0.95
CA LYS A 138 3.99 -4.96 -0.22
C LYS A 138 3.25 -6.02 -1.05
N LEU A 139 3.56 -7.28 -0.80
CA LEU A 139 2.92 -8.43 -1.48
C LEU A 139 1.58 -8.82 -0.87
N HIS A 140 1.39 -8.50 0.42
CA HIS A 140 0.21 -8.84 1.20
C HIS A 140 -0.29 -7.65 2.01
N GLY A 141 -1.53 -7.74 2.47
CA GLY A 141 -2.16 -6.73 3.30
C GLY A 141 -3.68 -6.78 3.19
N PRO A 142 -4.38 -5.83 3.80
CA PRO A 142 -5.83 -5.73 3.75
C PRO A 142 -6.31 -5.33 2.35
N ASP A 143 -7.62 -5.10 2.16
CA ASP A 143 -8.17 -4.72 0.87
C ASP A 143 -7.44 -3.52 0.24
N ILE A 144 -7.04 -3.66 -1.03
CA ILE A 144 -6.22 -2.64 -1.69
C ILE A 144 -7.00 -1.35 -1.96
N GLY A 145 -8.30 -1.43 -2.28
CA GLY A 145 -9.11 -0.24 -2.55
C GLY A 145 -9.25 0.61 -1.31
N ALA A 146 -9.67 -0.01 -0.20
CA ALA A 146 -9.75 0.65 1.09
C ALA A 146 -8.37 1.15 1.57
N THR A 147 -7.30 0.40 1.34
CA THR A 147 -5.93 0.83 1.68
C THR A 147 -5.53 2.11 0.95
N VAL A 148 -5.73 2.16 -0.38
CA VAL A 148 -5.30 3.31 -1.19
C VAL A 148 -6.14 4.56 -0.88
N LEU A 149 -7.44 4.39 -0.62
CA LEU A 149 -8.31 5.48 -0.17
C LEU A 149 -7.87 6.02 1.20
N LEU A 150 -7.53 5.14 2.15
CA LEU A 150 -7.04 5.55 3.46
C LEU A 150 -5.71 6.28 3.36
N LEU A 151 -4.81 5.85 2.47
CA LEU A 151 -3.54 6.53 2.20
C LEU A 151 -3.73 7.90 1.55
N HIS A 152 -4.70 8.03 0.65
CA HIS A 152 -5.10 9.30 0.07
C HIS A 152 -5.60 10.26 1.15
N ARG A 153 -6.50 9.78 2.01
CA ARG A 153 -7.00 10.55 3.17
C ARG A 153 -5.86 10.94 4.12
N ALA A 154 -4.94 10.03 4.44
CA ALA A 154 -3.77 10.33 5.28
C ALA A 154 -2.96 11.52 4.73
N GLY A 155 -2.78 11.58 3.41
CA GLY A 155 -2.05 12.66 2.72
C GLY A 155 -2.78 14.01 2.72
N THR A 156 -4.10 14.03 2.89
CA THR A 156 -4.92 15.25 2.73
C THR A 156 -5.45 15.81 4.04
N CYS A 157 -5.68 14.97 5.06
CA CYS A 157 -6.29 15.42 6.32
C CYS A 157 -5.28 15.86 7.41
N GLY A 158 -3.98 15.61 7.24
CA GLY A 158 -2.94 16.08 8.17
C GLY A 158 -2.90 15.39 9.54
N VAL A 159 -3.64 14.28 9.71
CA VAL A 159 -3.74 13.55 10.99
C VAL A 159 -2.51 12.71 11.32
N VAL A 160 -1.71 12.35 10.30
CA VAL A 160 -0.53 11.51 10.48
C VAL A 160 0.64 12.40 10.94
N SER A 161 1.29 11.99 12.02
CA SER A 161 2.43 12.73 12.55
C SER A 161 3.60 12.75 11.55
N PRO A 162 4.32 13.88 11.41
CA PRO A 162 5.54 13.95 10.60
C PRO A 162 6.62 12.94 11.03
N GLN A 163 6.62 12.50 12.30
CA GLN A 163 7.59 11.52 12.79
C GLN A 163 7.19 10.06 12.49
N ALA A 164 5.97 9.82 11.97
CA ALA A 164 5.44 8.47 11.72
C ALA A 164 6.06 7.78 10.48
N GLY A 165 6.92 8.46 9.73
CA GLY A 165 7.56 7.91 8.52
C GLY A 165 6.56 7.60 7.40
N PHE A 166 5.46 8.36 7.33
CA PHE A 166 4.45 8.20 6.29
C PHE A 166 5.01 8.60 4.93
N VAL A 167 4.91 7.66 3.97
CA VAL A 167 5.21 7.92 2.56
C VAL A 167 3.88 8.12 1.84
N THR A 168 3.60 9.36 1.46
CA THR A 168 2.39 9.80 0.74
C THR A 168 2.26 9.12 -0.62
N LEU A 169 1.05 9.10 -1.21
CA LEU A 169 0.87 8.55 -2.56
C LEU A 169 1.78 9.26 -3.59
N ASP A 170 1.89 10.59 -3.53
CA ASP A 170 2.75 11.34 -4.46
C ASP A 170 4.24 10.98 -4.31
N GLU A 171 4.73 10.81 -3.08
CA GLU A 171 6.09 10.33 -2.84
C GLU A 171 6.29 8.90 -3.39
N ARG A 172 5.31 8.01 -3.22
CA ARG A 172 5.35 6.65 -3.79
C ARG A 172 5.45 6.71 -5.31
N PHE A 173 4.66 7.56 -5.97
CA PHE A 173 4.73 7.77 -7.42
C PHE A 173 6.08 8.35 -7.85
N ASN A 174 6.64 9.30 -7.10
CA ASN A 174 7.99 9.80 -7.34
C ASN A 174 9.07 8.71 -7.20
N MET A 175 8.91 7.79 -6.26
CA MET A 175 9.80 6.63 -6.14
C MET A 175 9.64 5.67 -7.33
N LEU A 176 8.40 5.39 -7.76
CA LEU A 176 8.12 4.55 -8.93
C LEU A 176 8.76 5.07 -10.21
N ARG A 177 8.78 6.40 -10.42
CA ARG A 177 9.46 7.02 -11.58
C ARG A 177 10.97 6.77 -11.60
N LYS A 178 11.58 6.55 -10.44
CA LYS A 178 13.02 6.35 -10.28
C LYS A 178 13.44 4.88 -10.26
N VAL A 179 12.47 3.95 -10.36
CA VAL A 179 12.78 2.53 -10.42
C VAL A 179 13.47 2.20 -11.74
N ASP A 180 14.67 1.63 -11.65
CA ASP A 180 15.35 1.04 -12.80
C ASP A 180 14.81 -0.38 -13.05
N TRP A 181 13.78 -0.44 -13.90
CA TRP A 181 13.11 -1.71 -14.23
C TRP A 181 14.04 -2.68 -14.98
N GLU A 182 14.96 -2.16 -15.80
CA GLU A 182 15.91 -2.98 -16.56
C GLU A 182 16.93 -3.63 -15.63
N ALA A 183 17.46 -2.90 -14.65
CA ALA A 183 18.38 -3.46 -13.67
C ALA A 183 17.72 -4.52 -12.78
N LEU A 184 16.44 -4.34 -12.41
CA LEU A 184 15.70 -5.30 -11.59
C LEU A 184 15.33 -6.59 -12.34
N SER A 185 15.16 -6.52 -13.65
CA SER A 185 14.85 -7.68 -14.49
C SER A 185 16.07 -8.52 -14.88
N LYS A 186 17.29 -8.01 -14.65
CA LYS A 186 18.53 -8.77 -14.89
C LYS A 186 18.86 -9.65 -13.70
N ASP A 187 19.09 -10.93 -13.95
CA ASP A 187 19.54 -11.87 -12.92
C ASP A 187 21.05 -11.66 -12.67
N PRO A 188 21.50 -11.37 -11.43
CA PRO A 188 22.92 -11.16 -11.14
C PRO A 188 23.81 -12.36 -11.50
N ASP A 189 23.24 -13.56 -11.64
CA ASP A 189 23.97 -14.78 -11.99
C ASP A 189 24.33 -14.88 -13.49
N GLN A 190 23.71 -14.07 -14.37
CA GLN A 190 24.05 -14.09 -15.81
C GLN A 190 25.36 -13.36 -16.15
N GLU A 191 25.87 -12.47 -15.29
CA GLU A 191 27.13 -11.75 -15.55
C GLU A 191 28.39 -12.56 -15.19
N SER A 192 28.30 -13.60 -14.34
CA SER A 192 29.49 -14.37 -13.92
C SER A 192 29.97 -15.41 -14.94
N VAL A 193 29.13 -15.81 -15.89
CA VAL A 193 29.44 -16.91 -16.84
C VAL A 193 30.20 -16.41 -18.07
N ALA A 194 30.25 -15.09 -18.32
CA ALA A 194 30.86 -14.53 -19.53
C ALA A 194 32.40 -14.35 -19.47
N THR A 195 33.04 -14.57 -18.31
CA THR A 195 34.47 -14.22 -18.11
C THR A 195 35.46 -15.39 -17.98
N VAL A 196 35.03 -16.65 -18.19
CA VAL A 196 35.98 -17.79 -18.19
C VAL A 196 35.94 -18.53 -19.51
N SER A 197 36.53 -17.92 -20.54
CA SER A 197 36.97 -18.60 -21.75
C SER A 197 38.10 -17.80 -22.38
N HIS A 198 39.32 -17.98 -21.85
CA HIS A 198 40.58 -17.79 -22.58
C HIS A 198 41.68 -18.63 -21.94
#